data_AF-A0A087DIK7-F1
#
_entry.id   AF-A0A087DIK7-F1
#
_cell.length_a   1.000
_cell.length_b   1.000
_cell.length_c   1.000
_cell.angle_alpha   90.00
_cell.angle_beta   90.00
_cell.angle_gamma   90.00
#
_symmetry.space_group_name_H-M   'P 1'
#
loop_
_entity.id
_entity.type
_entity.pdbx_description
1 polymer ?
#
loop_
_entity_poly.entity_id
_entity_poly.type
_entity_poly.pdbx_seq_one_letter_code
_entity_poly.pdbx_strand_id
1 'polypeptide(L)'
;MELIPFNETAEVAIPLCKYQEFTRYKNYRFDTNWQTRYSEAFHLLYDELKHRMDNLQREASLAEIQVNTPVVFFLTDGKPEGDDDERINEWWSKISADDFEHRPNFISIGVCQEAEGKLSKYQCGNHGNYYIDSDPSRSIAMIEKFIDAVQYSISSIKSGAGTLDDAFFRDFDERMRRTGDPDDLLADL
;
A
#
# COMPACT_ATOMS: atom_id res chain seq x y z
N MET A 1 8.27 0.29 7.05
CA MET A 1 6.85 0.69 6.99
C MET A 1 6.75 2.16 7.38
N GLU A 2 5.93 2.90 6.64
CA GLU A 2 5.59 4.30 6.85
C GLU A 2 4.05 4.40 6.88
N LEU A 3 3.49 5.38 7.59
CA LEU A 3 2.05 5.62 7.65
C LEU A 3 1.77 7.08 7.30
N ILE A 4 0.88 7.29 6.32
CA ILE A 4 0.42 8.61 5.88
C ILE A 4 -1.11 8.66 6.01
N PRO A 5 -1.66 9.16 7.14
CA PRO A 5 -3.06 9.55 7.21
C PRO A 5 -3.32 10.74 6.29
N PHE A 6 -4.54 10.79 5.75
CA PHE A 6 -4.99 11.91 4.94
C PHE A 6 -6.48 12.18 5.16
N ASN A 7 -6.85 13.45 5.08
CA ASN A 7 -8.21 13.95 5.11
C ASN A 7 -8.32 15.21 4.23
N GLU A 8 -8.48 16.42 4.79
CA GLU A 8 -8.20 17.69 4.12
C GLU A 8 -6.70 17.91 3.81
N THR A 9 -5.82 17.34 4.64
CA THR A 9 -4.36 17.38 4.47
C THR A 9 -3.78 15.99 4.60
N ALA A 10 -2.56 15.77 4.10
CA ALA A 10 -1.79 14.56 4.36
C ALA A 10 -0.55 14.86 5.19
N GLU A 11 -0.19 13.97 6.10
CA GLU A 11 1.02 14.09 6.91
C GLU A 11 1.68 12.74 7.15
N VAL A 12 2.99 12.74 7.41
CA VAL A 12 3.73 11.52 7.75
C VAL A 12 3.57 11.25 9.24
N ALA A 13 2.59 10.40 9.57
CA ALA A 13 2.32 9.97 10.93
C ALA A 13 3.46 9.12 11.52
N ILE A 14 3.92 8.13 10.76
CA ILE A 14 4.99 7.22 11.18
C ILE A 14 6.03 7.18 10.07
N PRO A 15 7.23 7.74 10.28
CA PRO A 15 8.26 7.75 9.25
C PRO A 15 8.80 6.35 8.92
N LEU A 16 9.24 6.16 7.67
CA LEU A 16 9.94 4.95 7.24
C LEU A 16 11.11 4.60 8.18
N CYS A 17 11.29 3.30 8.43
CA CYS A 17 12.34 2.72 9.30
C CYS A 17 12.26 3.11 10.79
N LYS A 18 11.22 3.80 11.25
CA LYS A 18 11.03 4.14 12.67
C LYS A 18 10.00 3.24 13.35
N TYR A 19 10.20 1.92 13.28
CA TYR A 19 9.25 0.93 13.81
C TYR A 19 8.85 1.16 15.28
N GLN A 20 9.76 1.67 16.10
CA GLN A 20 9.49 1.96 17.52
C GLN A 20 8.34 2.97 17.71
N GLU A 21 8.11 3.86 16.74
CA GLU A 21 7.03 4.85 16.76
C GLU A 21 5.63 4.22 16.59
N PHE A 22 5.52 3.01 16.00
CA PHE A 22 4.23 2.29 15.89
C PHE A 22 3.61 2.00 17.25
N THR A 23 4.42 1.74 18.28
CA THR A 23 3.90 1.48 19.62
C THR A 23 3.21 2.71 20.23
N ARG A 24 3.61 3.91 19.83
CA ARG A 24 2.98 5.18 20.24
C ARG A 24 1.67 5.45 19.48
N TYR A 25 1.52 4.83 18.31
CA TYR A 25 0.37 4.98 17.42
C TYR A 25 -0.80 4.03 17.69
N LYS A 26 -0.69 3.11 18.67
CA LYS A 26 -1.81 2.21 19.04
C LYS A 26 -3.11 2.93 19.40
N ASN A 27 -3.02 4.21 19.79
CA ASN A 27 -4.16 5.06 20.12
C ASN A 27 -4.33 6.24 19.15
N TYR A 28 -3.67 6.21 17.98
CA TYR A 28 -3.82 7.28 17.01
C TYR A 28 -5.26 7.32 16.53
N ARG A 29 -5.87 8.49 16.68
CA ARG A 29 -7.21 8.75 16.19
C ARG A 29 -7.05 9.52 14.90
N PHE A 30 -7.51 8.91 13.81
CA PHE A 30 -7.69 9.62 12.56
C PHE A 30 -8.69 10.75 12.80
N ASP A 31 -8.29 11.98 12.48
CA ASP A 31 -9.21 13.10 12.50
C ASP A 31 -10.17 12.96 11.31
N THR A 32 -11.37 12.46 11.58
CA THR A 32 -12.41 12.30 10.56
C THR A 32 -13.09 13.64 10.36
N ASN A 33 -12.51 14.48 9.51
CA ASN A 33 -13.29 15.52 8.85
C ASN A 33 -13.93 14.90 7.59
N TRP A 34 -15.06 15.41 7.13
CA TRP A 34 -15.81 14.85 6.00
C TRP A 34 -15.12 15.06 4.63
N GLN A 35 -13.79 15.23 4.60
CA GLN A 35 -13.00 15.42 3.39
C GLN A 35 -12.01 14.28 3.22
N THR A 36 -11.76 13.93 1.97
CA THR A 36 -10.90 12.83 1.58
C THR A 36 -10.06 13.29 0.38
N ARG A 37 -9.03 14.11 0.62
CA ARG A 37 -8.17 14.68 -0.43
C ARG A 37 -7.06 13.74 -0.85
N TYR A 38 -7.31 12.98 -1.90
CA TYR A 38 -6.34 12.10 -2.55
C TYR A 38 -5.16 12.89 -3.10
N SER A 39 -5.39 14.09 -3.63
CA SER A 39 -4.35 14.93 -4.22
C SER A 39 -3.26 15.27 -3.21
N GLU A 40 -3.62 15.56 -1.96
CA GLU A 40 -2.67 15.83 -0.87
C GLU A 40 -1.91 14.55 -0.48
N ALA A 41 -2.59 13.41 -0.42
CA ALA A 41 -1.96 12.11 -0.14
C ALA A 41 -0.96 11.70 -1.24
N PHE A 42 -1.35 11.86 -2.51
CA PHE A 42 -0.52 11.52 -3.67
C PHE A 42 0.67 12.48 -3.78
N HIS A 43 0.45 13.77 -3.58
CA HIS A 43 1.54 14.74 -3.55
C HIS A 43 2.59 14.39 -2.48
N LEU A 44 2.16 14.15 -1.24
CA LEU A 44 3.08 13.79 -0.16
C LEU A 44 3.77 12.45 -0.43
N LEU A 45 3.04 11.45 -0.93
CA LEU A 45 3.61 10.16 -1.30
C LEU A 45 4.68 10.30 -2.39
N TYR A 46 4.45 11.13 -3.41
CA TYR A 46 5.44 11.39 -4.46
C TYR A 46 6.73 11.95 -3.85
N ASP A 47 6.61 12.95 -2.96
CA ASP A 47 7.76 13.57 -2.31
C ASP A 47 8.51 12.57 -1.40
N GLU A 48 7.79 11.75 -0.64
CA GLU A 48 8.39 10.74 0.24
C GLU A 48 9.07 9.63 -0.58
N LEU A 49 8.44 9.15 -1.65
CA LEU A 49 9.06 8.18 -2.56
C LEU A 49 10.31 8.75 -3.21
N LYS A 50 10.28 10.00 -3.66
CA LYS A 50 11.45 10.62 -4.28
C LYS A 50 12.58 10.84 -3.26
N HIS A 51 12.31 11.57 -2.20
CA HIS A 51 13.37 12.02 -1.29
C HIS A 51 13.86 10.93 -0.35
N ARG A 52 12.97 10.09 0.18
CA ARG A 52 13.38 9.06 1.15
C ARG A 52 13.97 7.84 0.50
N MET A 53 13.45 7.41 -0.65
CA MET A 53 14.07 6.30 -1.38
C MET A 53 15.43 6.69 -1.92
N ASP A 54 15.63 7.92 -2.42
CA ASP A 54 16.95 8.40 -2.82
C ASP A 54 17.97 8.32 -1.67
N ASN A 55 17.55 8.71 -0.47
CA ASN A 55 18.39 8.63 0.72
C ASN A 55 18.65 7.18 1.13
N LEU A 56 17.61 6.33 1.14
CA LEU A 56 17.73 4.92 1.48
C LEU A 56 18.62 4.17 0.48
N GLN A 57 18.48 4.43 -0.82
CA GLN A 57 19.29 3.84 -1.88
C GLN A 57 20.76 4.23 -1.72
N ARG A 58 21.04 5.49 -1.35
CA ARG A 58 22.39 5.97 -1.09
C ARG A 58 23.01 5.28 0.12
N GLU A 59 22.28 5.18 1.23
CA GLU A 59 22.74 4.48 2.44
C GLU A 59 22.94 2.98 2.21
N ALA A 60 21.99 2.35 1.51
CA ALA A 60 22.04 0.93 1.19
C ALA A 60 23.21 0.61 0.24
N SER A 61 23.51 1.49 -0.72
CA SER A 61 24.68 1.34 -1.59
C SER A 61 26.00 1.36 -0.80
N LEU A 62 26.10 2.18 0.24
CA LEU A 62 27.28 2.20 1.13
C LEU A 62 27.39 0.93 1.98
N ALA A 63 26.26 0.29 2.29
CA ALA A 63 26.18 -0.93 3.07
C ALA A 63 26.15 -2.21 2.23
N GLU A 64 26.23 -2.10 0.88
CA GLU A 64 26.05 -3.21 -0.07
C GLU A 64 24.71 -3.97 0.10
N ILE A 65 23.67 -3.23 0.49
CA ILE A 65 22.30 -3.74 0.67
C ILE A 65 21.46 -3.35 -0.54
N GLN A 66 20.68 -4.29 -1.07
CA GLN A 66 19.71 -4.00 -2.12
C GLN A 66 18.43 -3.42 -1.52
N VAL A 67 17.92 -2.34 -2.10
CA VAL A 67 16.60 -1.79 -1.78
C VAL A 67 15.57 -2.38 -2.73
N ASN A 68 14.46 -2.87 -2.18
CA ASN A 68 13.35 -3.42 -2.96
C ASN A 68 12.41 -2.30 -3.41
N THR A 69 11.66 -2.55 -4.49
CA THR A 69 10.58 -1.67 -4.95
C THR A 69 9.57 -1.42 -3.84
N PRO A 70 9.18 -0.15 -3.60
CA PRO A 70 8.20 0.17 -2.56
C PRO A 70 6.82 -0.40 -2.90
N VAL A 71 6.08 -0.79 -1.87
CA VAL A 71 4.69 -1.23 -1.96
C VAL A 71 3.83 -0.24 -1.18
N VAL A 72 2.76 0.24 -1.81
CA VAL A 72 1.83 1.21 -1.21
C VAL A 72 0.46 0.56 -1.06
N PHE A 73 -0.07 0.57 0.16
CA PHE A 73 -1.47 0.24 0.45
C PHE A 73 -2.25 1.54 0.63
N PHE A 74 -3.15 1.82 -0.32
CA PHE A 74 -3.99 3.00 -0.28
C PHE A 74 -5.40 2.62 0.15
N LEU A 75 -5.78 2.99 1.37
CA LEU A 75 -7.07 2.65 1.96
C LEU A 75 -8.01 3.85 1.94
N THR A 76 -9.22 3.66 1.43
CA THR A 76 -10.21 4.73 1.31
C THR A 76 -11.63 4.19 1.13
N ASP A 77 -12.65 5.03 1.33
CA ASP A 77 -14.06 4.78 0.98
C ASP A 77 -14.37 5.03 -0.51
N GLY A 78 -13.36 5.38 -1.32
CA GLY A 78 -13.53 5.57 -2.75
C GLY A 78 -14.18 6.90 -3.14
N LYS A 79 -14.39 7.82 -2.20
CA LYS A 79 -14.99 9.13 -2.46
C LYS A 79 -13.99 10.22 -2.09
N PRO A 80 -13.33 10.86 -3.08
CA PRO A 80 -12.42 11.96 -2.81
C PRO A 80 -13.18 13.27 -2.49
N GLU A 81 -13.96 13.26 -1.41
CA GLU A 81 -14.83 14.38 -1.03
C GLU A 81 -14.01 15.65 -0.74
N GLY A 82 -14.41 16.77 -1.33
CA GLY A 82 -13.72 18.05 -1.15
C GLY A 82 -12.37 18.15 -1.85
N ASP A 83 -12.10 17.29 -2.83
CA ASP A 83 -10.89 17.31 -3.65
C ASP A 83 -11.19 17.66 -5.11
N ASP A 84 -10.13 17.98 -5.86
CA ASP A 84 -10.18 18.39 -7.26
C ASP A 84 -9.62 17.29 -8.18
N ASP A 85 -10.46 16.79 -9.10
CA ASP A 85 -10.09 15.68 -10.00
C ASP A 85 -8.86 15.98 -10.85
N GLU A 86 -8.65 17.24 -11.27
CA GLU A 86 -7.48 17.63 -12.05
C GLU A 86 -6.20 17.51 -11.21
N ARG A 87 -6.20 18.01 -9.98
CA ARG A 87 -5.09 17.85 -9.03
C ARG A 87 -4.84 16.38 -8.67
N ILE A 88 -5.88 15.59 -8.47
CA ILE A 88 -5.73 14.14 -8.21
C ILE A 88 -5.02 13.47 -9.39
N ASN A 89 -5.48 13.74 -10.62
CA ASN A 89 -4.91 13.15 -11.82
C ASN A 89 -3.47 13.65 -12.06
N GLU A 90 -3.17 14.92 -11.76
CA GLU A 90 -1.82 15.46 -11.85
C GLU A 90 -0.84 14.65 -10.99
N TRP A 91 -1.12 14.51 -9.69
CA TRP A 91 -0.22 13.80 -8.78
C TRP A 91 -0.21 12.30 -9.01
N TRP A 92 -1.36 11.71 -9.32
CA TRP A 92 -1.44 10.30 -9.68
C TRP A 92 -0.58 10.00 -10.91
N SER A 93 -0.62 10.84 -11.95
CA SER A 93 0.17 10.63 -13.17
C SER A 93 1.67 10.59 -12.89
N LYS A 94 2.17 11.41 -11.95
CA LYS A 94 3.59 11.44 -11.55
C LYS A 94 4.03 10.18 -10.81
N ILE A 95 3.18 9.62 -9.95
CA ILE A 95 3.50 8.40 -9.16
C ILE A 95 3.35 7.14 -10.02
N SER A 96 2.39 7.15 -10.94
CA SER A 96 2.07 5.98 -11.77
C SER A 96 2.89 5.88 -13.06
N ALA A 97 3.61 6.93 -13.43
CA ALA A 97 4.41 7.00 -14.64
C ALA A 97 5.48 5.88 -14.70
N ASP A 98 5.59 5.22 -15.84
CA ASP A 98 6.52 4.10 -16.03
C ASP A 98 8.00 4.51 -15.97
N ASP A 99 8.30 5.80 -16.17
CA ASP A 99 9.64 6.38 -16.07
C ASP A 99 9.96 6.95 -14.69
N PHE A 100 9.03 6.88 -13.74
CA PHE A 100 9.32 7.25 -12.36
C PHE A 100 10.21 6.19 -11.71
N GLU A 101 11.46 6.56 -11.39
CA GLU A 101 12.47 5.64 -10.86
C GLU A 101 11.99 4.85 -9.62
N HIS A 102 11.24 5.51 -8.74
CA HIS A 102 10.70 4.93 -7.51
C HIS A 102 9.25 4.49 -7.63
N ARG A 103 8.79 4.21 -8.87
CA ARG A 103 7.42 3.77 -9.14
C ARG A 103 7.04 2.58 -8.26
N PRO A 104 6.04 2.71 -7.38
CA PRO A 104 5.69 1.67 -6.43
C PRO A 104 4.83 0.58 -7.08
N ASN A 105 4.73 -0.56 -6.41
CA ASN A 105 3.56 -1.43 -6.56
C ASN A 105 2.43 -0.82 -5.72
N PHE A 106 1.47 -0.19 -6.38
CA PHE A 106 0.38 0.54 -5.74
C PHE A 106 -0.88 -0.30 -5.71
N ILE A 107 -1.36 -0.59 -4.50
CA ILE A 107 -2.53 -1.43 -4.23
C ILE A 107 -3.60 -0.56 -3.59
N SER A 108 -4.74 -0.41 -4.27
CA SER A 108 -5.89 0.32 -3.74
C SER A 108 -6.86 -0.61 -2.99
N ILE A 109 -7.32 -0.20 -1.83
CA ILE A 109 -8.24 -0.94 -0.97
C ILE A 109 -9.43 -0.05 -0.63
N GLY A 110 -10.59 -0.42 -1.19
CA GLY A 110 -11.87 0.23 -0.93
C GLY A 110 -12.57 -0.39 0.27
N VAL A 111 -12.95 0.44 1.25
CA VAL A 111 -13.60 0.01 2.51
C VAL A 111 -15.09 0.42 2.52
N CYS A 112 -15.79 0.12 1.42
CA CYS A 112 -17.25 0.18 1.28
C CYS A 112 -17.64 -0.23 -0.16
N GLN A 113 -18.92 -0.53 -0.40
CA GLN A 113 -19.41 -0.84 -1.75
C GLN A 113 -19.28 0.36 -2.69
N GLU A 114 -19.36 1.60 -2.17
CA GLU A 114 -19.30 2.80 -2.98
C GLU A 114 -17.92 3.07 -3.62
N ALA A 115 -16.89 2.34 -3.20
CA ALA A 115 -15.56 2.38 -3.81
C ALA A 115 -15.46 1.53 -5.08
N GLU A 116 -16.45 0.66 -5.35
CA GLU A 116 -16.45 -0.24 -6.49
C GLU A 116 -16.34 0.53 -7.82
N GLY A 117 -15.41 0.09 -8.68
CA GLY A 117 -15.13 0.70 -9.98
C GLY A 117 -14.46 2.10 -9.94
N LYS A 118 -14.35 2.74 -8.77
CA LYS A 118 -13.71 4.06 -8.62
C LYS A 118 -12.21 3.96 -8.38
N LEU A 119 -11.78 2.91 -7.70
CA LEU A 119 -10.38 2.70 -7.34
C LEU A 119 -9.55 1.95 -8.37
N SER A 120 -10.18 1.33 -9.37
CA SER A 120 -9.48 0.53 -10.39
C SER A 120 -8.49 1.35 -11.23
N LYS A 121 -8.63 2.67 -11.27
CA LYS A 121 -7.68 3.58 -11.94
C LYS A 121 -6.44 3.89 -11.09
N TYR A 122 -6.50 3.67 -9.78
CA TYR A 122 -5.42 3.95 -8.83
C TYR A 122 -4.62 2.68 -8.53
N GLN A 123 -4.00 2.12 -9.56
CA GLN A 123 -3.09 0.98 -9.44
C GLN A 123 -1.93 1.16 -10.43
N CYS A 124 -0.72 0.81 -10.01
CA CYS A 124 0.47 0.86 -10.83
C CYS A 124 1.54 -0.10 -10.29
N GLY A 125 2.62 -0.29 -11.03
CA GLY A 125 3.64 -1.30 -10.74
C GLY A 125 3.35 -2.63 -11.43
N ASN A 126 4.31 -3.54 -11.40
CA ASN A 126 4.15 -4.89 -11.97
C ASN A 126 3.15 -5.73 -11.18
N HIS A 127 2.92 -5.38 -9.91
CA HIS A 127 2.01 -6.05 -8.99
C HIS A 127 0.96 -5.08 -8.40
N GLY A 128 0.64 -4.01 -9.12
CA GLY A 128 -0.47 -3.13 -8.76
C GLY A 128 -1.81 -3.87 -8.87
N ASN A 129 -2.69 -3.66 -7.90
CA ASN A 129 -4.01 -4.29 -7.88
C ASN A 129 -5.02 -3.40 -7.15
N TYR A 130 -6.30 -3.74 -7.20
CA TYR A 130 -7.32 -3.12 -6.36
C TYR A 130 -8.24 -4.16 -5.75
N TYR A 131 -8.64 -3.91 -4.51
CA TYR A 131 -9.56 -4.75 -3.75
C TYR A 131 -10.66 -3.90 -3.17
N ILE A 132 -11.89 -4.41 -3.18
CA ILE A 132 -13.05 -3.75 -2.58
C ILE A 132 -13.64 -4.73 -1.59
N ASP A 133 -13.78 -4.31 -0.33
CA ASP A 133 -14.53 -5.06 0.66
C ASP A 133 -15.43 -4.12 1.45
N SER A 134 -16.68 -4.52 1.65
CA SER A 134 -17.63 -3.78 2.47
C SER A 134 -17.42 -3.99 3.96
N ASP A 135 -16.65 -5.02 4.35
CA ASP A 135 -16.28 -5.30 5.74
C ASP A 135 -14.82 -4.87 6.00
N PRO A 136 -14.60 -3.81 6.79
CA PRO A 136 -13.27 -3.35 7.17
C PRO A 136 -12.39 -4.44 7.80
N SER A 137 -13.00 -5.41 8.50
CA SER A 137 -12.29 -6.50 9.16
C SER A 137 -11.58 -7.41 8.15
N ARG A 138 -12.20 -7.61 6.98
CA ARG A 138 -11.64 -8.41 5.89
C ARG A 138 -10.54 -7.67 5.15
N SER A 139 -10.67 -6.35 4.97
CA SER A 139 -9.59 -5.50 4.46
C SER A 139 -8.36 -5.54 5.37
N ILE A 140 -8.56 -5.53 6.69
CA ILE A 140 -7.47 -5.68 7.66
C ILE A 140 -6.81 -7.05 7.55
N ALA A 141 -7.60 -8.13 7.52
CA ALA A 141 -7.08 -9.49 7.38
C ALA A 141 -6.30 -9.69 6.08
N MET A 142 -6.71 -9.03 4.98
CA MET A 142 -5.94 -9.02 3.72
C MET A 142 -4.57 -8.35 3.90
N ILE A 143 -4.52 -7.19 4.56
CA ILE A 143 -3.27 -6.47 4.79
C ILE A 143 -2.34 -7.28 5.70
N GLU A 144 -2.86 -7.86 6.78
CA GLU A 144 -2.10 -8.74 7.67
C GLU A 144 -1.48 -9.90 6.89
N LYS A 145 -2.26 -10.57 6.03
CA LYS A 145 -1.76 -11.65 5.19
C LYS A 145 -0.74 -11.21 4.16
N PHE A 146 -0.91 -10.03 3.57
CA PHE A 146 0.08 -9.49 2.66
C PHE A 146 1.40 -9.22 3.40
N ILE A 147 1.32 -8.65 4.60
CA ILE A 147 2.48 -8.41 5.45
C ILE A 147 3.15 -9.74 5.80
N ASP A 148 2.39 -10.76 6.17
CA ASP A 148 2.90 -12.10 6.49
C ASP A 148 3.56 -12.75 5.27
N ALA A 149 2.98 -12.64 4.08
CA ALA A 149 3.56 -13.12 2.84
C ALA A 149 4.89 -12.40 2.52
N VAL A 150 4.96 -11.09 2.73
CA VAL A 150 6.19 -10.30 2.58
C VAL A 150 7.25 -10.74 3.60
N GLN A 151 6.87 -10.93 4.87
CA GLN A 151 7.77 -11.39 5.92
C GLN A 151 8.31 -12.80 5.64
N TYR A 152 7.43 -13.70 5.19
CA TYR A 152 7.79 -15.05 4.80
C TYR A 152 8.74 -15.04 3.61
N SER A 153 8.48 -14.22 2.59
CA SER A 153 9.37 -14.04 1.44
C SER A 153 10.77 -13.55 1.84
N ILE A 154 10.86 -12.52 2.68
CA ILE A 154 12.14 -12.02 3.21
C ILE A 154 12.89 -13.11 3.98
N SER A 155 12.16 -13.95 4.72
CA SER A 155 12.74 -15.08 5.46
C SER A 155 13.18 -16.22 4.55
N SER A 156 12.42 -16.50 3.48
CA SER A 156 12.68 -17.54 2.47
C SER A 156 13.91 -17.22 1.62
N ILE A 157 14.09 -15.94 1.26
CA ILE A 157 15.29 -15.43 0.57
C ILE A 157 16.53 -15.64 1.45
N LYS A 158 16.43 -15.45 2.77
CA LYS A 158 17.53 -15.73 3.71
C LYS A 158 17.83 -17.21 3.88
N SER A 159 16.85 -18.10 3.68
CA SER A 159 17.03 -19.56 3.76
C SER A 159 17.33 -20.25 2.43
N GLY A 160 17.40 -19.53 1.31
CA GLY A 160 17.67 -20.09 -0.01
C GLY A 160 16.55 -20.98 -0.56
N ALA A 161 15.33 -20.82 -0.05
CA ALA A 161 14.16 -21.56 -0.52
C ALA A 161 13.37 -20.67 -1.49
N GLY A 162 13.18 -21.15 -2.73
CA GLY A 162 12.19 -20.74 -3.72
C GLY A 162 11.84 -19.25 -3.86
N THR A 163 12.12 -18.66 -5.02
CA THR A 163 11.49 -17.40 -5.46
C THR A 163 9.98 -17.57 -5.54
N LEU A 164 9.22 -16.62 -4.98
CA LEU A 164 7.79 -16.50 -5.27
C LEU A 164 7.63 -16.35 -6.77
N ASP A 165 7.01 -17.33 -7.42
CA ASP A 165 6.71 -17.30 -8.85
C ASP A 165 5.27 -16.81 -9.07
N ASP A 166 4.93 -16.56 -10.34
CA ASP A 166 3.59 -16.14 -10.73
C ASP A 166 2.49 -17.13 -10.29
N ALA A 167 2.84 -18.37 -9.94
CA ALA A 167 1.87 -19.36 -9.47
C ALA A 167 1.41 -19.07 -8.03
N PHE A 168 2.28 -18.55 -7.15
CA PHE A 168 1.87 -18.12 -5.81
C PHE A 168 0.88 -16.97 -5.88
N PHE A 169 1.19 -15.91 -6.64
CA PHE A 169 0.29 -14.76 -6.76
C PHE A 169 -1.03 -15.13 -7.45
N ARG A 170 -0.99 -16.05 -8.42
CA ARG A 170 -2.21 -16.54 -9.09
C ARG A 170 -3.08 -17.39 -8.16
N ASP A 171 -2.48 -18.25 -7.34
CA ASP A 171 -3.19 -19.05 -6.33
C ASP A 171 -3.76 -18.15 -5.21
N PHE A 172 -3.01 -17.15 -4.77
CA PHE A 172 -3.49 -16.14 -3.82
C PHE A 172 -4.70 -15.36 -4.36
N ASP A 173 -4.62 -14.85 -5.60
CA ASP A 173 -5.73 -14.15 -6.27
C ASP A 173 -6.95 -15.06 -6.49
N GLU A 174 -6.75 -16.33 -6.86
CA GLU A 174 -7.84 -17.31 -7.01
C GLU A 174 -8.53 -17.62 -5.68
N ARG A 175 -7.77 -17.71 -4.58
CA ARG A 175 -8.32 -17.97 -3.24
C ARG A 175 -9.05 -16.76 -2.68
N MET A 176 -8.53 -15.55 -2.88
CA MET A 176 -9.19 -14.29 -2.53
C MET A 176 -10.52 -14.13 -3.28
N ARG A 177 -10.59 -14.53 -4.56
CA ARG A 177 -11.86 -14.53 -5.32
C ARG A 177 -12.87 -15.60 -4.88
N ARG A 178 -12.41 -16.75 -4.37
CA ARG A 178 -13.27 -17.91 -4.08
C ARG A 178 -13.92 -17.88 -2.71
N THR A 179 -13.20 -17.44 -1.69
CA THR A 179 -13.64 -17.63 -0.30
C THR A 179 -14.44 -16.43 0.18
N GLY A 180 -14.01 -15.21 -0.13
CA GLY A 180 -14.57 -14.01 0.50
C GLY A 180 -14.53 -14.07 2.03
N ASP A 181 -13.84 -15.04 2.62
CA ASP A 181 -13.76 -15.32 4.05
C ASP A 181 -12.29 -15.55 4.39
N PRO A 182 -11.67 -14.65 5.17
CA PRO A 182 -10.28 -14.75 5.53
C PRO A 182 -9.94 -16.03 6.31
N ASP A 183 -10.86 -16.65 7.03
CA ASP A 183 -10.52 -17.76 7.93
C ASP A 183 -10.23 -19.09 7.21
N ASP A 184 -10.79 -19.30 6.01
CA ASP A 184 -10.58 -20.51 5.21
C ASP A 184 -9.17 -20.62 4.58
N LEU A 185 -8.41 -19.52 4.59
CA LEU A 185 -7.03 -19.48 4.09
C LEU A 185 -6.01 -20.06 5.08
N LEU A 186 -6.40 -20.27 6.35
CA LEU A 186 -5.53 -20.77 7.42
C LEU A 186 -5.66 -22.28 7.67
N ALA A 187 -6.59 -22.97 7.00
CA ALA A 187 -6.87 -24.38 7.27
C ALA A 187 -5.73 -25.32 6.85
N ASP A 188 -4.85 -24.89 5.93
CA ASP A 188 -3.79 -25.73 5.34
C ASP A 188 -2.37 -25.13 5.43
N LEU A 189 -2.12 -24.22 6.40
CA LEU A 189 -0.76 -23.80 6.78
C LEU A 189 -0.22 -24.60 7.97
#